data_AF-A0A534PTS5-F1
#
_entry.id   AF-A0A534PTS5-F1
#
_cell.length_a   1.000
_cell.length_b   1.000
_cell.length_c   1.000
_cell.angle_alpha   90.00
_cell.angle_beta   90.00
_cell.angle_gamma   90.00
#
_symmetry.space_group_name_H-M   'P 1'
#
loop_
_entity.id
_entity.type
_entity.pdbx_description
1 polymer ?
#
loop_
_entity_poly.entity_id
_entity_poly.type
_entity_poly.pdbx_seq_one_letter_code
_entity_poly.pdbx_strand_id
1 'polypeptide(L)'
;MAEPVVFDKAAWHLEGDWPKNLDSKQAYVHTGFFVGWLAERGLLSDEIAAEPAVADFKKRIITAPELYRRLGGVLASDMMSPEGTQFATDYHVPDSRENYETMRAILDGRFASWRKQRT
;
A
#
# COMPACT_ATOMS: atom_id res chain seq x y z
N MET A 1 -23.04 6.15 5.32
CA MET A 1 -22.01 5.46 4.51
C MET A 1 -21.42 4.36 5.37
N ALA A 2 -21.04 3.21 4.80
CA ALA A 2 -20.33 2.18 5.56
C ALA A 2 -18.95 2.71 5.98
N GLU A 3 -18.43 2.25 7.12
CA GLU A 3 -17.08 2.61 7.56
C GLU A 3 -16.03 2.09 6.55
N PRO A 4 -14.96 2.85 6.28
CA PRO A 4 -13.93 2.42 5.36
C PRO A 4 -13.18 1.21 5.91
N VAL A 5 -12.84 0.28 5.02
CA VAL A 5 -11.99 -0.87 5.38
C VAL A 5 -10.58 -0.36 5.58
N VAL A 6 -10.01 -0.62 6.76
CA VAL A 6 -8.62 -0.31 7.06
C VAL A 6 -7.76 -1.53 6.73
N PHE A 7 -6.83 -1.34 5.79
CA PHE A 7 -5.90 -2.36 5.34
C PHE A 7 -4.65 -2.40 6.23
N ASP A 8 -4.12 -1.23 6.59
CA ASP A 8 -2.89 -1.12 7.37
C ASP A 8 -2.84 0.16 8.21
N LYS A 9 -2.06 0.15 9.29
CA LYS A 9 -1.63 1.36 10.02
C LYS A 9 -0.16 1.26 10.36
N ALA A 10 0.60 2.33 10.11
CA ALA A 10 1.99 2.44 10.54
C ALA A 10 2.15 2.17 12.05
N ALA A 11 1.16 2.59 12.86
CA ALA A 11 1.15 2.39 14.30
C ALA A 11 1.12 0.91 14.72
N TRP A 12 0.43 0.03 13.98
CA TRP A 12 0.34 -1.40 14.30
C TRP A 12 1.70 -2.09 14.28
N HIS A 13 2.63 -1.59 13.46
CA HIS A 13 3.98 -2.16 13.34
C HIS A 13 4.92 -1.75 14.47
N LEU A 14 4.55 -0.73 15.26
CA LEU A 14 5.34 -0.28 16.40
C LEU A 14 4.97 -1.02 17.69
N GLU A 15 3.95 -1.87 17.64
CA GLU A 15 3.51 -2.70 18.76
C GLU A 15 4.40 -3.94 18.92
N GLY A 16 4.50 -4.49 20.14
CA GLY A 16 5.28 -5.70 20.42
C GLY A 16 6.78 -5.46 20.66
N ASP A 17 7.63 -6.36 20.17
CA ASP A 17 9.08 -6.36 20.39
C ASP A 17 9.83 -5.53 19.31
N TRP A 18 9.50 -4.25 19.21
CA TRP A 18 10.14 -3.35 18.25
C TRP A 18 11.65 -3.18 18.55
N PRO A 19 12.54 -3.27 17.55
CA PRO A 19 13.97 -3.14 17.78
C PRO A 19 14.36 -1.76 18.34
N LYS A 20 14.99 -1.72 19.52
CA LYS A 20 15.35 -0.48 20.22
C LYS A 20 16.32 0.43 19.44
N ASN A 21 17.07 -0.14 18.50
CA ASN A 21 18.04 0.56 17.66
C ASN A 21 17.48 0.93 16.28
N LEU A 22 16.18 0.75 16.05
CA LEU A 22 15.51 1.06 14.79
C LEU A 22 14.57 2.26 14.97
N ASP A 23 14.76 3.30 14.16
CA ASP A 23 13.89 4.48 14.17
C ASP A 23 12.45 4.08 13.84
N SER A 24 11.47 4.57 14.60
CA SER A 24 10.05 4.29 14.39
C SER A 24 9.55 4.72 13.01
N LYS A 25 10.26 5.61 12.31
CA LYS A 25 9.99 5.93 10.89
C LYS A 25 10.03 4.70 9.97
N GLN A 26 10.71 3.63 10.36
CA GLN A 26 10.76 2.40 9.58
C GLN A 26 9.39 1.72 9.47
N ALA A 27 8.47 1.96 10.40
CA ALA A 27 7.10 1.45 10.34
C ALA A 27 6.32 1.96 9.12
N TYR A 28 6.72 3.09 8.53
CA TYR A 28 6.06 3.68 7.36
C TYR A 28 6.55 3.12 6.03
N VAL A 29 7.61 2.30 6.04
CA VAL A 29 8.36 2.00 4.82
C VAL A 29 7.58 1.12 3.86
N HIS A 30 7.13 -0.06 4.29
CA HIS A 30 6.53 -1.05 3.39
C HIS A 30 5.18 -0.58 2.82
N THR A 31 4.28 -0.08 3.68
CA THR A 31 3.00 0.50 3.22
C THR A 31 3.22 1.81 2.46
N GLY A 32 4.24 2.59 2.84
CA GLY A 32 4.63 3.79 2.11
C GLY A 32 5.01 3.50 0.66
N PHE A 33 5.76 2.42 0.38
CA PHE A 33 6.03 2.00 -0.99
C PHE A 33 4.76 1.69 -1.79
N PHE A 34 3.80 1.01 -1.17
CA PHE A 34 2.51 0.72 -1.82
C PHE A 34 1.70 2.00 -2.09
N VAL A 35 1.61 2.91 -1.13
CA VAL A 35 0.95 4.22 -1.30
C VAL A 35 1.64 5.07 -2.38
N GLY A 36 2.97 5.08 -2.42
CA GLY A 36 3.71 5.73 -3.49
C GLY A 36 3.43 5.12 -4.87
N TRP A 37 3.31 3.79 -4.96
CA TRP A 37 2.92 3.12 -6.19
C TRP A 37 1.49 3.49 -6.61
N LEU A 38 0.52 3.52 -5.68
CA LEU A 38 -0.84 3.98 -5.96
C LEU A 38 -0.84 5.42 -6.52
N ALA A 39 -0.04 6.32 -5.93
CA ALA A 39 0.10 7.70 -6.38
C ALA A 39 0.66 7.81 -7.80
N GLU A 40 1.70 7.03 -8.13
CA GLU A 40 2.32 6.97 -9.46
C GLU A 40 1.37 6.38 -10.52
N ARG A 41 0.46 5.48 -10.11
CA ARG A 41 -0.53 4.88 -11.00
C ARG A 41 -1.82 5.66 -11.13
N GLY A 42 -2.00 6.73 -10.36
CA GLY A 42 -3.25 7.50 -10.36
C GLY A 42 -4.40 6.75 -9.71
N LEU A 43 -4.11 5.87 -8.74
CA LEU A 43 -5.09 5.01 -8.07
C LEU A 43 -5.58 5.55 -6.72
N LEU A 44 -5.12 6.72 -6.31
CA LEU A 44 -5.62 7.43 -5.12
C LEU A 44 -7.02 7.99 -5.40
N SER A 45 -7.82 8.23 -4.34
CA SER A 45 -9.06 8.98 -4.47
C SER A 45 -8.78 10.45 -4.85
N ASP A 46 -9.76 11.13 -5.44
CA ASP A 46 -9.59 12.53 -5.88
C ASP A 46 -9.20 13.46 -4.72
N GLU A 47 -9.74 13.22 -3.52
CA GLU A 47 -9.41 13.95 -2.30
C GLU A 47 -7.95 13.77 -1.90
N ILE A 48 -7.49 12.52 -1.77
CA ILE A 48 -6.10 12.24 -1.41
C ILE A 48 -5.13 12.67 -2.52
N ALA A 49 -5.52 12.54 -3.79
CA ALA A 49 -4.69 12.98 -4.91
C ALA A 49 -4.47 14.50 -4.94
N ALA A 50 -5.37 15.29 -4.33
CA ALA A 50 -5.27 16.75 -4.21
C ALA A 50 -4.37 17.20 -3.05
N GLU A 51 -3.97 16.30 -2.14
CA GLU A 51 -3.10 16.64 -1.01
C GLU A 51 -1.73 17.17 -1.49
N PRO A 52 -1.21 18.28 -0.92
CA PRO A 52 0.09 18.83 -1.30
C PRO A 52 1.24 17.82 -1.21
N ALA A 53 1.17 16.89 -0.26
CA ALA A 53 2.16 15.82 -0.10
C ALA A 53 2.26 14.93 -1.35
N VAL A 54 1.16 14.66 -2.06
CA VAL A 54 1.17 13.87 -3.30
C VAL A 54 1.90 14.63 -4.41
N ALA A 55 1.70 15.95 -4.49
CA ALA A 55 2.42 16.79 -5.44
C ALA A 55 3.94 16.82 -5.14
N ASP A 56 4.32 16.95 -3.87
CA ASP A 56 5.72 16.88 -3.43
C ASP A 56 6.35 15.53 -3.78
N PHE A 57 5.62 14.43 -3.56
CA PHE A 57 6.09 13.08 -3.89
C PHE A 57 6.29 12.91 -5.39
N LYS A 58 5.32 13.29 -6.22
CA LYS A 58 5.42 13.22 -7.70
C LYS A 58 6.58 14.06 -8.24
N LYS A 59 6.90 15.19 -7.60
CA LYS A 59 8.08 16.02 -7.90
C LYS A 59 9.39 15.49 -7.33
N ARG A 60 9.38 14.32 -6.67
CA ARG A 60 10.53 13.68 -6.02
C ARG A 60 11.17 14.54 -4.91
N ILE A 61 10.39 15.40 -4.28
CA ILE A 61 10.81 16.23 -3.12
C ILE A 61 10.80 15.38 -1.85
N ILE A 62 9.82 14.47 -1.72
CA ILE A 62 9.71 13.53 -0.60
C ILE A 62 9.71 12.09 -1.08
N THR A 63 10.05 11.17 -0.19
CA THR A 63 10.00 9.72 -0.44
C THR A 63 8.60 9.16 -0.19
N ALA A 64 8.34 7.94 -0.66
CA ALA A 64 7.05 7.28 -0.47
C ALA A 64 6.69 7.04 1.02
N PRO A 65 7.64 6.65 1.91
CA PRO A 65 7.36 6.57 3.35
C PRO A 65 6.99 7.93 3.96
N GLU A 66 7.63 9.01 3.51
CA GLU A 66 7.32 10.36 3.97
C GLU A 66 5.95 10.83 3.47
N LEU A 67 5.57 10.47 2.24
CA LEU A 67 4.21 10.68 1.73
C LEU A 67 3.18 10.00 2.66
N TYR A 68 3.35 8.71 2.92
CA TYR A 68 2.40 7.96 3.76
C TYR A 68 2.32 8.52 5.18
N ARG A 69 3.45 8.93 5.75
CA ARG A 69 3.47 9.61 7.06
C ARG A 69 2.69 10.92 7.04
N ARG A 70 2.83 11.74 6.00
CA ARG A 70 2.08 13.01 5.85
C ARG A 70 0.59 12.80 5.62
N LEU A 71 0.20 11.67 5.02
CA LEU A 71 -1.19 11.24 4.86
C LEU A 71 -1.76 10.57 6.12
N GLY A 72 -1.04 10.59 7.25
CA GLY A 72 -1.54 10.10 8.54
C GLY A 72 -1.20 8.65 8.86
N GLY A 73 -0.49 7.92 7.99
CA GLY A 73 0.01 6.58 8.30
C GLY A 73 -1.08 5.51 8.49
N VAL A 74 -2.23 5.67 7.85
CA VAL A 74 -3.31 4.69 7.78
C VAL A 74 -3.60 4.43 6.32
N LEU A 75 -3.69 3.18 5.88
CA LEU A 75 -4.14 2.79 4.55
C LEU A 75 -5.58 2.31 4.65
N ALA A 76 -6.51 3.09 4.10
CA ALA A 76 -7.94 2.79 4.14
C ALA A 76 -8.58 2.86 2.73
N SER A 77 -9.72 2.18 2.56
CA SER A 77 -10.40 2.05 1.27
C SER A 77 -10.85 3.38 0.65
N ASP A 78 -11.05 4.42 1.45
CA ASP A 78 -11.43 5.77 1.01
C ASP A 78 -10.25 6.62 0.53
N MET A 79 -9.01 6.16 0.74
CA MET A 79 -7.83 6.81 0.19
C MET A 79 -7.60 6.51 -1.29
N MET A 80 -8.36 5.59 -1.85
CA MET A 80 -8.15 5.01 -3.17
C MET A 80 -9.36 5.22 -4.07
N SER A 81 -9.10 5.26 -5.36
CA SER A 81 -10.12 5.07 -6.39
C SER A 81 -10.76 3.68 -6.25
N PRO A 82 -11.95 3.43 -6.85
CA PRO A 82 -12.56 2.10 -6.83
C PRO A 82 -11.63 1.00 -7.37
N GLU A 83 -10.84 1.29 -8.40
CA GLU A 83 -9.85 0.35 -8.94
C GLU A 83 -8.71 0.08 -7.95
N GLY A 84 -8.18 1.13 -7.30
CA GLY A 84 -7.15 1.01 -6.28
C GLY A 84 -7.65 0.20 -5.07
N THR A 85 -8.89 0.44 -4.63
CA THR A 85 -9.52 -0.30 -3.53
C THR A 85 -9.70 -1.76 -3.90
N GLN A 86 -10.18 -2.07 -5.10
CA GLN A 86 -10.30 -3.46 -5.56
C GLN A 86 -8.93 -4.15 -5.59
N PHE A 87 -7.89 -3.47 -6.09
CA PHE A 87 -6.53 -4.01 -6.09
C PHE A 87 -6.04 -4.29 -4.65
N ALA A 88 -6.25 -3.36 -3.73
CA ALA A 88 -5.89 -3.56 -2.33
C ALA A 88 -6.67 -4.73 -1.71
N THR A 89 -7.97 -4.86 -1.96
CA THR A 89 -8.78 -5.99 -1.50
C THR A 89 -8.26 -7.33 -2.03
N ASP A 90 -7.82 -7.39 -3.28
CA ASP A 90 -7.33 -8.63 -3.89
C ASP A 90 -5.94 -9.06 -3.39
N TYR A 91 -5.05 -8.11 -3.04
CA TYR A 91 -3.63 -8.38 -2.77
C TYR A 91 -3.16 -8.04 -1.35
N HIS A 92 -3.87 -7.17 -0.64
CA HIS A 92 -3.54 -6.75 0.72
C HIS A 92 -4.37 -7.55 1.74
N VAL A 93 -4.16 -8.86 1.72
CA VAL A 93 -4.90 -9.84 2.52
C VAL A 93 -4.15 -10.17 3.82
N PRO A 94 -4.85 -10.59 4.89
CA PRO A 94 -4.19 -11.01 6.14
C PRO A 94 -3.16 -12.13 5.92
N ASP A 95 -2.11 -12.15 6.74
CA ASP A 95 -1.13 -13.25 6.71
C ASP A 95 -1.74 -14.53 7.28
N SER A 96 -2.12 -15.44 6.38
CA SER A 96 -2.63 -16.76 6.71
C SER A 96 -2.15 -17.78 5.69
N ARG A 97 -2.09 -19.05 6.09
CA ARG A 97 -1.74 -20.16 5.17
C ARG A 97 -2.66 -20.19 3.95
N GLU A 98 -3.95 -20.03 4.18
CA GLU A 98 -4.98 -20.05 3.14
C GLU A 98 -4.81 -18.90 2.14
N ASN A 99 -4.56 -17.68 2.64
CA ASN A 99 -4.30 -16.52 1.80
C ASN A 99 -2.99 -16.70 1.02
N TYR A 100 -1.94 -17.20 1.66
CA TYR A 100 -0.69 -17.53 0.98
C TYR A 100 -0.91 -18.51 -0.18
N GLU A 101 -1.64 -19.61 0.04
CA GLU A 101 -1.91 -20.61 -1.00
C GLU A 101 -2.72 -20.03 -2.16
N THR A 102 -3.73 -19.22 -1.85
CA THR A 102 -4.56 -18.51 -2.84
C THR A 102 -3.72 -17.56 -3.67
N MET A 103 -2.95 -16.67 -3.02
CA MET A 103 -2.13 -15.68 -3.70
C MET A 103 -1.02 -16.32 -4.53
N ARG A 104 -0.40 -17.39 -4.02
CA ARG A 104 0.60 -18.16 -4.75
C ARG A 104 0.04 -18.68 -6.08
N ALA A 105 -1.13 -19.33 -6.06
CA ALA A 105 -1.72 -19.89 -7.28
C ALA A 105 -2.01 -18.81 -8.34
N ILE A 106 -2.51 -17.65 -7.91
CA ILE A 106 -2.79 -16.51 -8.80
C ILE A 106 -1.49 -15.96 -9.40
N LEU A 107 -0.48 -15.70 -8.56
CA LEU A 107 0.78 -15.13 -8.99
C LEU A 107 1.57 -16.08 -9.91
N ASP A 108 1.61 -17.37 -9.59
CA ASP A 108 2.25 -18.40 -10.42
C ASP A 108 1.60 -18.47 -11.81
N GLY A 109 0.26 -18.46 -11.87
CA GLY A 109 -0.48 -18.48 -13.14
C GLY A 109 -0.26 -17.23 -13.99
N ARG A 110 -0.24 -16.05 -13.36
CA ARG A 110 0.05 -14.77 -14.04
C ARG A 110 1.48 -14.72 -14.56
N PHE A 111 2.44 -15.16 -13.76
CA PHE A 111 3.84 -15.21 -14.16
C PHE A 111 4.08 -16.17 -15.32
N ALA A 112 3.47 -17.36 -15.31
CA ALA A 112 3.56 -18.31 -16.42
C ALA A 112 2.96 -17.73 -17.71
N SER A 113 1.83 -17.02 -17.62
CA SER A 113 1.19 -16.36 -18.76
C SER A 113 2.07 -15.26 -19.34
N TRP A 114 2.64 -14.40 -18.48
CA TRP A 114 3.58 -13.36 -18.88
C TRP A 114 4.83 -13.93 -19.56
N ARG A 115 5.38 -15.05 -19.07
CA ARG A 115 6.54 -15.70 -19.71
C ARG A 115 6.26 -16.13 -21.13
N LYS A 116 5.06 -16.66 -21.41
CA LYS A 116 4.67 -17.08 -22.76
C LYS A 116 4.56 -15.91 -23.74
N GLN A 117 4.14 -14.74 -23.27
CA GLN A 117 4.02 -13.53 -24.09
C GLN A 117 5.38 -12.92 -24.49
N ARG A 118 6.48 -13.38 -23.89
CA ARG A 118 7.85 -12.90 -24.16
C ARG A 118 8.66 -13.81 -25.08
N THR A 119 8.06 -14.89 -25.56
CA THR A 119 8.59 -15.84 -26.56
C THR A 119 7.78 -15.71 -27.84
#